data_AF-A0A2T8JDS1-F1
#
_entry.id   AF-A0A2T8JDS1-F1
#
_cell.length_a   1.000
_cell.length_b   1.000
_cell.length_c   1.000
_cell.angle_alpha   90.00
_cell.angle_beta   90.00
_cell.angle_gamma   90.00
#
_symmetry.space_group_name_H-M   'P 1'
#
loop_
_entity.id
_entity.type
_entity.pdbx_description
1 polymer ?
#
loop_
_entity_poly.entity_id
_entity_poly.type
_entity_poly.pdbx_seq_one_letter_code
_entity_poly.pdbx_strand_id
1 'polypeptide(L)'
;MDFDTLRSGTSTLRCKPCRGGAAPCDPAFDPGRTSSFARVACGPECPSPLCDGSGCSFNLTYSNHSVAVNGTFIKDTLTLSPSVTVASFVLACVDVDNMHITALSRLLDLSRTSATSSRGFLSIGGALPDFSSVQAGSTPLVVDNPRYKNSYIVKLDGINVGGTELPATESNLAALEVGTSFTFFPPAIYSALRDEFRKQMSKYRPAPPYLMLDTCYNFTGLPAFDGPGGATLQPDVDQMMYFVDGDDSFNYVCLAFAALPEDFPYTVIGNRAQQTVEVVYDVGGGKVGFIQGSC
;
A
#
# COMPACT_ATOMS: atom_id res chain seq x y z
N MET A 1 -8.66 -8.53 5.45
CA MET A 1 -7.37 -9.10 5.02
C MET A 1 -6.81 -7.97 4.23
N ASP A 2 -5.91 -7.27 4.87
CA ASP A 2 -5.47 -5.95 4.43
C ASP A 2 -4.12 -6.18 3.76
N PHE A 3 -3.74 -5.37 2.77
CA PHE A 3 -2.57 -5.64 1.94
C PHE A 3 -1.48 -4.59 2.17
N ASP A 4 -0.23 -5.04 2.32
CA ASP A 4 0.97 -4.22 2.49
C ASP A 4 1.98 -4.55 1.40
N THR A 5 2.74 -3.57 0.93
CA THR A 5 3.77 -3.76 -0.11
C THR A 5 5.13 -3.19 0.28
N LEU A 6 5.25 -2.53 1.44
CA LEU A 6 6.47 -1.84 1.86
C LEU A 6 6.88 -2.06 3.33
N ARG A 7 5.94 -2.27 4.25
CA ARG A 7 6.16 -1.95 5.67
C ARG A 7 6.73 -3.10 6.50
N SER A 8 6.49 -4.35 6.11
CA SER A 8 6.74 -5.50 6.99
C SER A 8 7.49 -6.68 6.38
N GLY A 9 7.33 -7.00 5.09
CA GLY A 9 7.86 -8.25 4.52
C GLY A 9 7.26 -9.50 5.15
N THR A 10 6.12 -9.35 5.84
CA THR A 10 5.61 -10.31 6.82
C THR A 10 4.09 -10.25 6.87
N SER A 11 3.42 -11.28 6.38
CA SER A 11 1.98 -11.45 6.62
C SER A 11 1.72 -11.68 8.12
N THR A 12 0.75 -10.98 8.71
CA THR A 12 0.44 -11.06 10.16
C THR A 12 -1.00 -11.47 10.43
N LEU A 13 -1.18 -12.38 11.39
CA LEU A 13 -2.50 -12.92 11.74
C LEU A 13 -2.66 -13.08 13.26
N ARG A 14 -3.82 -12.71 13.79
CA ARG A 14 -4.17 -12.98 15.20
C ARG A 14 -4.34 -14.48 15.39
N CYS A 15 -3.59 -15.07 16.32
CA CYS A 15 -3.58 -16.52 16.58
C CYS A 15 -4.03 -16.86 18.01
N LYS A 16 -4.44 -18.11 18.21
CA LYS A 16 -4.74 -18.69 19.53
C LYS A 16 -3.47 -19.30 20.16
N PRO A 17 -3.27 -19.19 21.48
CA PRO A 17 -4.08 -18.43 22.44
C PRO A 17 -3.84 -16.91 22.30
N CYS A 18 -4.91 -16.12 22.30
CA CYS A 18 -4.80 -14.66 22.33
C CYS A 18 -4.37 -14.15 23.72
N ARG A 19 -3.69 -13.01 23.78
CA ARG A 19 -3.50 -12.21 25.00
C ARG A 19 -4.78 -12.06 25.82
N GLY A 20 -4.67 -12.19 27.13
CA GLY A 20 -5.78 -11.97 28.06
C GLY A 20 -6.26 -10.51 28.04
N GLY A 21 -7.56 -10.32 27.79
CA GLY A 21 -8.21 -9.02 27.71
C GLY A 21 -9.73 -9.14 27.65
N ALA A 22 -10.44 -8.00 27.66
CA ALA A 22 -11.91 -7.96 27.75
C ALA A 22 -12.65 -8.28 26.43
N ALA A 23 -11.94 -8.44 25.31
CA ALA A 23 -12.53 -8.70 23.99
C ALA A 23 -12.38 -10.19 23.59
N PRO A 24 -13.33 -10.76 22.83
CA PRO A 24 -13.24 -12.14 22.37
C PRO A 24 -11.97 -12.38 21.53
N CYS A 25 -11.45 -13.61 21.61
CA CYS A 25 -10.29 -14.04 20.81
C CYS A 25 -10.68 -14.33 19.36
N ASP A 26 -11.93 -14.70 19.09
CA ASP A 26 -12.44 -14.95 17.74
C ASP A 26 -12.81 -13.66 16.98
N PRO A 27 -12.54 -13.57 15.67
CA PRO A 27 -11.96 -14.60 14.81
C PRO A 27 -10.42 -14.59 14.78
N ALA A 28 -9.79 -15.63 15.35
CA ALA A 28 -8.34 -15.85 15.33
C ALA A 28 -8.01 -17.23 14.75
N PHE A 29 -6.83 -17.34 14.13
CA PHE A 29 -6.28 -18.60 13.64
C PHE A 29 -5.94 -19.54 14.79
N ASP A 30 -6.19 -20.84 14.62
CA ASP A 30 -6.01 -21.84 15.67
C ASP A 30 -5.00 -22.92 15.24
N PRO A 31 -3.71 -22.77 15.62
CA PRO A 31 -2.67 -23.75 15.35
C PRO A 31 -2.96 -25.17 15.85
N GLY A 32 -3.89 -25.35 16.80
CA GLY A 32 -4.30 -26.67 17.29
C GLY A 32 -5.25 -27.42 16.35
N ARG A 33 -5.74 -26.79 15.28
CA ARG A 33 -6.77 -27.31 14.36
C ARG A 33 -6.27 -27.63 12.96
N THR A 34 -4.96 -27.58 12.75
CA THR A 34 -4.26 -27.72 11.47
C THR A 34 -3.20 -28.81 11.60
N SER A 35 -3.04 -29.63 10.56
CA SER A 35 -2.03 -30.69 10.49
C SER A 35 -0.75 -30.29 9.74
N SER A 36 -0.74 -29.11 9.09
CA SER A 36 0.41 -28.56 8.36
C SER A 36 1.14 -27.45 9.12
N PHE A 37 0.71 -27.14 10.34
CA PHE A 37 1.36 -26.18 11.22
C PHE A 37 2.78 -26.60 11.63
N ALA A 38 3.72 -25.66 11.50
CA ALA A 38 5.05 -25.73 12.09
C ALA A 38 5.46 -24.35 12.65
N ARG A 39 6.38 -24.33 13.63
CA ARG A 39 7.09 -23.09 14.03
C ARG A 39 8.25 -22.83 13.09
N VAL A 40 8.57 -21.56 12.81
CA VAL A 40 9.82 -21.22 12.12
C VAL A 40 10.99 -21.32 13.09
N ALA A 41 12.01 -22.08 12.69
CA ALA A 41 13.22 -22.26 13.48
C ALA A 41 14.16 -21.03 13.40
N CYS A 42 14.98 -20.85 14.42
CA CYS A 42 16.03 -19.85 14.43
C CYS A 42 17.17 -20.23 13.46
N GLY A 43 17.59 -19.28 12.62
CA GLY A 43 18.55 -19.51 11.54
C GLY A 43 18.10 -18.83 10.24
N PRO A 44 18.58 -19.30 9.06
CA PRO A 44 18.33 -18.63 7.78
C PRO A 44 16.87 -18.68 7.30
N GLU A 45 16.01 -19.48 7.94
CA GLU A 45 14.57 -19.48 7.65
C GLU A 45 13.79 -18.38 8.39
N CYS A 46 14.42 -17.70 9.35
CA CYS A 46 13.78 -16.68 10.17
C CYS A 46 13.79 -15.32 9.46
N PRO A 47 12.64 -14.69 9.14
CA PRO A 47 12.60 -13.39 8.45
C PRO A 47 13.05 -12.20 9.31
N SER A 48 13.44 -12.45 10.56
CA SER A 48 13.71 -11.46 11.61
C SER A 48 15.04 -11.78 12.30
N PRO A 49 15.79 -10.78 12.80
CA PRO A 49 16.96 -11.01 13.64
C PRO A 49 16.59 -11.44 15.07
N LEU A 50 15.30 -11.40 15.44
CA LEU A 50 14.82 -11.74 16.77
C LEU A 50 14.48 -13.24 16.87
N CYS A 51 15.01 -13.85 17.93
CA CYS A 51 14.76 -15.23 18.28
C CYS A 51 14.66 -15.36 19.80
N ASP A 52 13.57 -15.95 20.27
CA ASP A 52 13.46 -16.44 21.63
C ASP A 52 13.75 -17.95 21.66
N GLY A 53 13.91 -18.51 22.86
CA GLY A 53 14.21 -19.93 23.05
C GLY A 53 13.10 -20.90 22.58
N SER A 54 11.98 -20.39 22.05
CA SER A 54 10.85 -21.18 21.54
C SER A 54 10.58 -21.03 20.04
N GLY A 55 11.29 -20.14 19.33
CA GLY A 55 11.22 -20.01 17.88
C GLY A 55 11.70 -18.65 17.34
N CYS A 56 11.63 -18.53 16.02
CA CYS A 56 11.78 -17.25 15.32
C CYS A 56 10.64 -16.30 15.72
N SER A 57 10.97 -15.09 16.15
CA SER A 57 9.99 -14.11 16.63
C SER A 57 10.20 -12.73 16.04
N PHE A 58 9.24 -11.84 16.28
CA PHE A 58 9.37 -10.43 15.92
C PHE A 58 8.68 -9.57 16.96
N ASN A 59 9.06 -8.30 16.98
CA ASN A 59 8.28 -7.26 17.61
C ASN A 59 8.16 -6.07 16.66
N LEU A 60 7.15 -5.25 16.92
CA LEU A 60 7.00 -3.93 16.34
C LEU A 60 7.11 -2.93 17.48
N THR A 61 7.93 -1.91 17.32
CA THR A 61 8.14 -0.86 18.31
C THR A 61 7.59 0.47 17.80
N TYR A 62 6.96 1.23 18.70
CA TYR A 62 6.62 2.63 18.44
C TYR A 62 7.89 3.49 18.39
N SER A 63 7.77 4.72 17.88
CA SER A 63 8.88 5.69 17.77
C SER A 63 9.51 6.12 19.11
N ASN A 64 8.86 5.82 20.24
CA ASN A 64 9.40 5.99 21.60
C ASN A 64 10.12 4.73 22.13
N HIS A 65 10.41 3.75 21.26
CA HIS A 65 11.00 2.44 21.54
C HIS A 65 10.18 1.49 22.44
N SER A 66 8.92 1.80 22.79
CA SER A 66 8.07 0.82 23.47
C SER A 66 7.51 -0.20 22.48
N VAL A 67 7.38 -1.46 22.91
CA VAL A 67 6.85 -2.55 22.07
C VAL A 67 5.34 -2.38 21.89
N ALA A 68 4.93 -2.22 20.64
CA ALA A 68 3.53 -2.18 20.20
C ALA A 68 2.91 -3.59 20.10
N VAL A 69 3.65 -4.52 19.49
CA VAL A 69 3.22 -5.89 19.20
C VAL A 69 4.40 -6.83 19.39
N ASN A 70 4.15 -8.01 19.97
CA ASN A 70 5.03 -9.17 19.86
C ASN A 70 4.36 -10.23 18.97
N GLY A 71 5.16 -11.08 18.33
CA GLY A 71 4.64 -12.25 17.66
C GLY A 71 5.70 -13.29 17.30
N THR A 72 5.25 -14.43 16.80
CA THR A 72 6.09 -15.60 16.49
C THR A 72 5.84 -16.04 15.06
N PHE A 73 6.91 -16.32 14.32
CA PHE A 73 6.81 -16.82 12.95
C PHE A 73 6.42 -18.30 12.92
N ILE A 74 5.44 -18.61 12.08
CA ILE A 74 4.89 -19.95 11.87
C ILE A 74 4.85 -20.26 10.36
N LYS A 75 4.75 -21.54 10.03
CA LYS A 75 4.53 -22.05 8.67
C LYS A 75 3.24 -22.86 8.66
N ASP A 76 2.40 -22.68 7.65
CA ASP A 76 1.23 -23.53 7.41
C ASP A 76 0.81 -23.51 5.93
N THR A 77 -0.29 -24.18 5.58
CA THR A 77 -0.89 -24.16 4.24
C THR A 77 -1.82 -22.96 4.10
N LEU A 78 -1.48 -22.02 3.21
CA LEU A 78 -2.34 -20.92 2.82
C LEU A 78 -3.19 -21.32 1.61
N THR A 79 -4.51 -21.47 1.80
CA THR A 79 -5.47 -21.78 0.73
C THR A 79 -6.07 -20.51 0.17
N LEU A 80 -5.84 -20.23 -1.12
CA LEU A 80 -6.30 -19.03 -1.83
C LEU A 80 -7.56 -19.29 -2.65
N SER A 81 -7.67 -20.50 -3.19
CA SER A 81 -8.87 -21.01 -3.85
C SER A 81 -8.93 -22.53 -3.67
N PRO A 82 -10.04 -23.19 -4.04
CA PRO A 82 -10.12 -24.66 -4.04
C PRO A 82 -9.06 -25.36 -4.94
N SER A 83 -8.38 -24.63 -5.83
CA SER A 83 -7.34 -25.13 -6.73
C SER A 83 -5.94 -24.54 -6.47
N VAL A 84 -5.80 -23.57 -5.56
CA VAL A 84 -4.53 -22.88 -5.28
C VAL A 84 -4.25 -22.91 -3.78
N THR A 85 -3.25 -23.71 -3.40
CA THR A 85 -2.70 -23.76 -2.05
C THR A 85 -1.19 -23.50 -2.07
N VAL A 86 -0.71 -22.76 -1.07
CA VAL A 86 0.72 -22.50 -0.83
C VAL A 86 1.11 -23.23 0.45
N ALA A 87 1.80 -24.36 0.31
CA ALA A 87 2.31 -25.13 1.45
C ALA A 87 3.49 -24.40 2.12
N SER A 88 3.62 -24.55 3.43
CA SER A 88 4.71 -23.96 4.24
C SER A 88 4.82 -22.43 4.11
N PHE A 89 3.70 -21.74 3.85
CA PHE A 89 3.62 -20.29 3.81
C PHE A 89 4.00 -19.70 5.17
N VAL A 90 4.97 -18.78 5.19
CA VAL A 90 5.46 -18.14 6.41
C VAL A 90 4.58 -16.94 6.75
N LEU A 91 4.04 -16.93 7.97
CA LEU A 91 3.32 -15.79 8.54
C LEU A 91 3.68 -15.60 10.01
N ALA A 92 3.42 -14.42 10.56
CA ALA A 92 3.65 -14.13 11.95
C ALA A 92 2.35 -14.09 12.77
N CYS A 93 2.26 -14.94 13.77
CA CYS A 93 1.20 -14.93 14.76
C CYS A 93 1.40 -13.76 15.73
N VAL A 94 0.48 -12.81 15.76
CA VAL A 94 0.56 -11.61 16.62
C VAL A 94 -0.23 -11.73 17.93
N ASP A 95 0.41 -11.40 19.05
CA ASP A 95 -0.18 -11.40 20.39
C ASP A 95 -0.89 -10.06 20.69
N VAL A 96 -2.04 -9.87 20.04
CA VAL A 96 -2.85 -8.64 20.14
C VAL A 96 -4.22 -8.88 20.77
N ASP A 97 -4.70 -7.89 21.52
CA ASP A 97 -6.13 -7.74 21.80
C ASP A 97 -6.90 -7.32 20.53
N ASN A 98 -8.23 -7.31 20.61
CA ASN A 98 -9.09 -7.03 19.46
C ASN A 98 -9.35 -5.52 19.26
N MET A 99 -8.72 -4.63 20.04
CA MET A 99 -9.17 -3.26 20.25
C MET A 99 -8.18 -2.19 19.79
N HIS A 100 -6.87 -2.45 19.83
CA HIS A 100 -5.87 -1.42 19.50
C HIS A 100 -5.28 -1.46 18.08
N ILE A 101 -5.16 -2.63 17.43
CA ILE A 101 -4.43 -2.74 16.16
C ILE A 101 -5.14 -3.72 15.19
N THR A 102 -6.22 -3.25 14.57
CA THR A 102 -6.98 -4.02 13.56
C THR A 102 -6.14 -4.34 12.31
N ALA A 103 -5.43 -3.35 11.77
CA ALA A 103 -4.67 -3.47 10.51
C ALA A 103 -3.56 -4.53 10.52
N LEU A 104 -3.02 -4.91 11.69
CA LEU A 104 -2.02 -5.96 11.83
C LEU A 104 -2.59 -7.29 12.33
N SER A 105 -3.88 -7.35 12.65
CA SER A 105 -4.54 -8.60 13.07
C SER A 105 -4.81 -9.55 11.90
N ARG A 106 -4.79 -9.04 10.66
CA ARG A 106 -5.19 -9.71 9.41
C ARG A 106 -4.48 -9.13 8.17
N LEU A 107 -3.16 -8.97 8.23
CA LEU A 107 -2.36 -8.43 7.12
C LEU A 107 -1.85 -9.57 6.23
N LEU A 108 -1.97 -9.41 4.92
CA LEU A 108 -1.22 -10.19 3.94
C LEU A 108 -0.19 -9.27 3.27
N ASP A 109 1.07 -9.51 3.55
CA ASP A 109 2.17 -8.81 2.88
C ASP A 109 2.30 -9.33 1.45
N LEU A 110 2.34 -8.39 0.51
CA LEU A 110 2.48 -8.57 -0.93
C LEU A 110 3.89 -8.15 -1.43
N SER A 111 4.83 -7.87 -0.53
CA SER A 111 6.21 -7.54 -0.89
C SER A 111 6.94 -8.81 -1.30
N ARG A 112 6.93 -9.07 -2.61
CA ARG A 112 7.55 -10.21 -3.32
C ARG A 112 7.18 -11.62 -2.81
N THR A 113 6.06 -11.75 -2.09
CA THR A 113 5.24 -12.97 -1.92
C THR A 113 3.74 -12.55 -2.00
N SER A 114 2.75 -13.44 -2.18
CA SER A 114 1.34 -13.06 -2.51
C SER A 114 0.35 -14.24 -2.27
N ALA A 115 -1.00 -14.18 -2.31
CA ALA A 115 -2.09 -13.20 -2.54
C ALA A 115 -3.35 -13.73 -1.76
N THR A 116 -4.66 -13.40 -1.86
CA THR A 116 -5.49 -12.21 -2.22
C THR A 116 -6.74 -12.25 -1.29
N SER A 117 -7.65 -11.27 -1.21
CA SER A 117 -8.85 -11.06 -2.08
C SER A 117 -9.79 -10.02 -1.39
N SER A 118 -10.67 -9.25 -2.06
CA SER A 118 -10.77 -8.84 -3.47
C SER A 118 -11.85 -7.75 -3.67
N ARG A 119 -11.50 -6.61 -4.29
CA ARG A 119 -12.37 -5.68 -5.04
C ARG A 119 -11.44 -5.12 -6.13
N GLY A 120 -11.39 -5.78 -7.28
CA GLY A 120 -10.18 -5.88 -8.08
C GLY A 120 -9.40 -7.17 -7.77
N PHE A 121 -8.48 -7.56 -8.64
CA PHE A 121 -7.79 -8.86 -8.60
C PHE A 121 -6.31 -8.75 -8.21
N LEU A 122 -5.71 -9.92 -7.96
CA LEU A 122 -4.26 -10.12 -7.99
C LEU A 122 -4.00 -11.47 -8.65
N SER A 123 -3.17 -11.47 -9.68
CA SER A 123 -2.72 -12.66 -10.39
C SER A 123 -1.28 -13.00 -9.96
N ILE A 124 -0.96 -14.29 -9.85
CA ILE A 124 0.40 -14.78 -9.55
C ILE A 124 0.77 -15.78 -10.64
N GLY A 125 1.95 -15.63 -11.25
CA GLY A 125 2.44 -16.58 -12.26
C GLY A 125 1.63 -16.59 -13.57
N GLY A 126 0.80 -15.56 -13.81
CA GLY A 126 0.20 -15.32 -15.12
C GLY A 126 1.25 -14.98 -16.17
N ALA A 127 0.87 -15.08 -17.45
CA ALA A 127 1.73 -14.60 -18.54
C ALA A 127 1.91 -13.08 -18.43
N LEU A 128 3.13 -12.58 -18.72
CA LEU A 128 3.39 -11.15 -18.78
C LEU A 128 2.62 -10.54 -19.96
N PRO A 129 1.81 -9.49 -19.75
CA PRO A 129 1.08 -8.81 -20.82
C PRO A 129 2.01 -7.95 -21.69
N ASP A 130 1.51 -7.54 -22.85
CA ASP A 130 2.27 -6.74 -23.81
C ASP A 130 2.21 -5.23 -23.47
N PHE A 131 3.32 -4.72 -22.92
CA PHE A 131 3.48 -3.32 -22.55
C PHE A 131 3.79 -2.38 -23.73
N SER A 132 3.64 -2.81 -24.98
CA SER A 132 3.80 -1.97 -26.18
C SER A 132 2.53 -1.24 -26.63
N SER A 133 1.38 -1.52 -26.01
CA SER A 133 0.10 -0.87 -26.33
C SER A 133 -0.02 0.55 -25.75
N VAL A 134 -0.85 1.40 -26.36
CA VAL A 134 -1.03 2.83 -25.97
C VAL A 134 -1.56 3.02 -24.53
N GLN A 135 -2.24 2.01 -23.98
CA GLN A 135 -2.76 2.03 -22.60
C GLN A 135 -1.82 1.36 -21.59
N ALA A 136 -0.68 0.83 -22.05
CA ALA A 136 0.30 0.15 -21.22
C ALA A 136 1.66 0.86 -21.24
N GLY A 137 2.40 0.75 -20.15
CA GLY A 137 3.78 1.19 -20.06
C GLY A 137 4.57 0.35 -19.05
N SER A 138 5.89 0.50 -19.02
CA SER A 138 6.71 -0.13 -17.98
C SER A 138 7.96 0.68 -17.65
N THR A 139 8.41 0.60 -16.41
CA THR A 139 9.60 1.31 -15.89
C THR A 139 10.50 0.33 -15.10
N PRO A 140 11.84 0.48 -15.13
CA PRO A 140 12.75 -0.39 -14.36
C PRO A 140 12.54 -0.26 -12.83
N LEU A 141 12.67 -1.40 -12.14
CA LEU A 141 12.77 -1.43 -10.68
C LEU A 141 14.17 -0.99 -10.23
N VAL A 142 14.23 -0.20 -9.17
CA VAL A 142 15.49 0.25 -8.52
C VAL A 142 16.00 -0.86 -7.58
N VAL A 143 16.41 -1.98 -8.18
CA VAL A 143 16.83 -3.21 -7.45
C VAL A 143 18.16 -3.06 -6.72
N ASP A 144 19.06 -2.22 -7.20
CA ASP A 144 20.44 -2.09 -6.69
C ASP A 144 20.57 -1.27 -5.41
N ASN A 145 19.49 -0.65 -4.91
CA ASN A 145 19.57 0.17 -3.70
C ASN A 145 19.62 -0.72 -2.44
N PRO A 146 20.77 -0.77 -1.71
CA PRO A 146 20.93 -1.70 -0.59
C PRO A 146 20.04 -1.36 0.62
N ARG A 147 19.49 -0.14 0.69
CA ARG A 147 18.62 0.34 1.77
C ARG A 147 17.15 -0.06 1.58
N TYR A 148 16.72 -0.40 0.36
CA TYR A 148 15.32 -0.64 0.00
C TYR A 148 15.12 -1.93 -0.82
N LYS A 149 15.98 -2.93 -0.63
CA LYS A 149 16.02 -4.15 -1.46
C LYS A 149 14.68 -4.88 -1.63
N ASN A 150 13.76 -4.77 -0.69
CA ASN A 150 12.44 -5.44 -0.69
C ASN A 150 11.28 -4.55 -1.17
N SER A 151 11.52 -3.27 -1.44
CA SER A 151 10.51 -2.31 -1.85
C SER A 151 10.37 -2.22 -3.36
N TYR A 152 9.16 -2.06 -3.88
CA TYR A 152 8.91 -1.78 -5.29
C TYR A 152 9.16 -0.30 -5.60
N ILE A 153 10.44 0.09 -5.66
CA ILE A 153 10.85 1.46 -6.02
C ILE A 153 11.08 1.56 -7.52
N VAL A 154 10.51 2.60 -8.11
CA VAL A 154 10.68 3.05 -9.49
C VAL A 154 11.27 4.46 -9.52
N LYS A 155 11.61 4.96 -10.71
CA LYS A 155 11.90 6.39 -10.94
C LYS A 155 10.69 7.08 -11.57
N LEU A 156 10.44 8.32 -11.16
CA LEU A 156 9.54 9.24 -11.84
C LEU A 156 10.33 10.11 -12.80
N ASP A 157 9.89 10.22 -14.06
CA ASP A 157 10.57 11.06 -15.05
C ASP A 157 10.13 12.53 -14.95
N GLY A 158 8.90 12.79 -14.48
CA GLY A 158 8.34 14.12 -14.26
C GLY A 158 6.96 14.04 -13.60
N ILE A 159 6.37 15.20 -13.29
CA ILE A 159 5.00 15.31 -12.74
C ILE A 159 4.30 16.46 -13.47
N ASN A 160 3.06 16.23 -13.90
CA ASN A 160 2.26 17.21 -14.63
C ASN A 160 0.88 17.39 -13.98
N VAL A 161 0.39 18.63 -13.92
CA VAL A 161 -0.93 18.99 -13.39
C VAL A 161 -1.67 19.84 -14.43
N GLY A 162 -2.69 19.27 -15.09
CA GLY A 162 -3.52 19.99 -16.06
C GLY A 162 -2.75 20.57 -17.25
N GLY A 163 -1.67 19.92 -17.69
CA GLY A 163 -0.76 20.40 -18.72
C GLY A 163 0.49 21.11 -18.18
N THR A 164 0.49 21.58 -16.92
CA THR A 164 1.64 22.26 -16.31
C THR A 164 2.64 21.25 -15.75
N GLU A 165 3.84 21.21 -16.31
CA GLU A 165 4.96 20.42 -15.78
C GLU A 165 5.54 21.07 -14.50
N LEU A 166 5.78 20.26 -13.48
CA LEU A 166 6.33 20.71 -12.19
C LEU A 166 7.85 20.56 -12.15
N PRO A 167 8.57 21.37 -11.35
CA PRO A 167 10.03 21.26 -11.23
C PRO A 167 10.48 19.88 -10.74
N ALA A 168 11.41 19.26 -11.47
CA ALA A 168 12.06 18.02 -11.04
C ALA A 168 12.92 18.26 -9.78
N THR A 169 12.80 17.38 -8.79
CA THR A 169 13.58 17.43 -7.53
C THR A 169 14.67 16.38 -7.48
N GLU A 170 15.69 16.61 -6.64
CA GLU A 170 16.90 15.76 -6.56
C GLU A 170 16.65 14.29 -6.22
N SER A 171 15.58 13.98 -5.47
CA SER A 171 15.04 12.61 -5.39
C SER A 171 13.83 12.49 -6.32
N ASN A 172 13.95 11.61 -7.31
CA ASN A 172 12.85 11.17 -8.18
C ASN A 172 12.45 9.71 -7.92
N LEU A 173 12.88 9.13 -6.80
CA LEU A 173 12.51 7.78 -6.38
C LEU A 173 11.06 7.77 -5.89
N ALA A 174 10.30 6.78 -6.32
CA ALA A 174 8.93 6.55 -5.87
C ALA A 174 8.71 5.08 -5.51
N ALA A 175 8.20 4.81 -4.32
CA ALA A 175 7.79 3.48 -3.88
C ALA A 175 6.30 3.28 -4.17
N LEU A 176 5.96 2.17 -4.83
CA LEU A 176 4.57 1.78 -5.08
C LEU A 176 4.01 1.07 -3.84
N GLU A 177 2.88 1.55 -3.34
CA GLU A 177 2.36 1.14 -2.02
C GLU A 177 0.83 1.00 -2.00
N VAL A 178 0.35 -0.24 -1.98
CA VAL A 178 -1.10 -0.54 -1.91
C VAL A 178 -1.65 -0.48 -0.49
N GLY A 179 -0.79 -0.52 0.54
CA GLY A 179 -1.12 -0.43 1.97
C GLY A 179 -1.24 1.00 2.53
N THR A 180 -1.29 2.00 1.65
CA THR A 180 -1.44 3.42 2.02
C THR A 180 -2.45 4.08 1.08
N SER A 181 -3.51 4.70 1.61
CA SER A 181 -4.65 5.17 0.79
C SER A 181 -4.32 6.29 -0.20
N PHE A 182 -3.39 7.18 0.17
CA PHE A 182 -3.10 8.45 -0.53
C PHE A 182 -1.66 8.48 -1.03
N THR A 183 -1.36 9.35 -1.98
CA THR A 183 0.01 9.58 -2.48
C THR A 183 0.71 10.65 -1.64
N PHE A 184 1.95 10.40 -1.24
CA PHE A 184 2.73 11.30 -0.39
C PHE A 184 4.01 11.72 -1.10
N PHE A 185 4.22 13.04 -1.18
CA PHE A 185 5.34 13.66 -1.88
C PHE A 185 6.28 14.40 -0.91
N PRO A 186 7.60 14.46 -1.19
CA PRO A 186 8.52 15.36 -0.50
C PRO A 186 7.99 16.81 -0.50
N PRO A 187 8.16 17.61 0.57
CA PRO A 187 7.51 18.91 0.72
C PRO A 187 7.62 19.87 -0.47
N ALA A 188 8.76 19.88 -1.17
CA ALA A 188 8.99 20.72 -2.34
C ALA A 188 8.17 20.29 -3.58
N ILE A 189 8.02 18.97 -3.81
CA ILE A 189 7.11 18.47 -4.86
C ILE A 189 5.66 18.76 -4.45
N TYR A 190 5.32 18.48 -3.19
CA TYR A 190 3.96 18.62 -2.71
C TYR A 190 3.45 20.06 -2.82
N SER A 191 4.24 21.05 -2.41
CA SER A 191 3.85 22.46 -2.51
C SER A 191 3.62 22.89 -3.96
N ALA A 192 4.52 22.53 -4.89
CA ALA A 192 4.36 22.83 -6.30
C ALA A 192 3.08 22.21 -6.90
N LEU A 193 2.83 20.92 -6.63
CA LEU A 193 1.63 20.22 -7.10
C LEU A 193 0.34 20.82 -6.53
N ARG A 194 0.35 21.07 -5.21
CA ARG A 194 -0.80 21.63 -4.48
C ARG A 194 -1.13 23.04 -4.94
N ASP A 195 -0.12 23.90 -5.11
CA ASP A 195 -0.34 25.31 -5.39
C ASP A 195 -0.73 25.54 -6.87
N GLU A 196 -0.23 24.72 -7.81
CA GLU A 196 -0.75 24.69 -9.18
C GLU A 196 -2.18 24.13 -9.26
N PHE A 197 -2.47 23.04 -8.55
CA PHE A 197 -3.83 22.49 -8.47
C PHE A 197 -4.82 23.51 -7.88
N ARG A 198 -4.44 24.21 -6.81
CA ARG A 198 -5.25 25.29 -6.20
C ARG A 198 -5.49 26.46 -7.16
N LYS A 199 -4.51 26.81 -8.00
CA LYS A 199 -4.62 27.83 -9.06
C LYS A 199 -5.64 27.41 -10.12
N GLN A 200 -5.60 26.17 -10.60
CA GLN A 200 -6.55 25.64 -11.59
C GLN A 200 -7.97 25.48 -11.01
N MET A 201 -8.08 25.07 -9.74
CA MET A 201 -9.36 24.87 -9.03
C MET A 201 -9.93 26.16 -8.40
N SER A 202 -9.38 27.33 -8.71
CA SER A 202 -9.76 28.63 -8.12
C SER A 202 -11.23 29.06 -8.35
N LYS A 203 -11.94 28.43 -9.29
CA LYS A 203 -13.39 28.61 -9.51
C LYS A 203 -14.28 27.93 -8.44
N TYR A 204 -13.72 27.00 -7.65
CA TYR A 204 -14.44 26.22 -6.65
C TYR A 204 -14.25 26.75 -5.23
N ARG A 205 -15.26 26.57 -4.38
CA ARG A 205 -15.25 27.03 -2.99
C ARG A 205 -14.32 26.16 -2.14
N PRO A 206 -13.28 26.71 -1.47
CA PRO A 206 -12.45 25.94 -0.55
C PRO A 206 -13.26 25.41 0.64
N ALA A 207 -12.87 24.23 1.13
CA ALA A 207 -13.40 23.57 2.32
C ALA A 207 -12.28 23.33 3.35
N PRO A 208 -12.61 23.00 4.62
CA PRO A 208 -11.60 22.62 5.62
C PRO A 208 -10.73 21.42 5.19
N PRO A 209 -9.54 21.22 5.78
CA PRO A 209 -8.74 20.02 5.55
C PRO A 209 -9.45 18.76 6.08
N TYR A 210 -9.14 17.60 5.51
CA TYR A 210 -9.61 16.30 5.99
C TYR A 210 -8.42 15.37 6.26
N LEU A 211 -8.26 14.93 7.51
CA LEU A 211 -7.09 14.18 7.97
C LEU A 211 -5.78 14.91 7.59
N MET A 212 -4.95 14.32 6.73
CA MET A 212 -3.72 14.94 6.21
C MET A 212 -3.88 15.70 4.88
N LEU A 213 -5.08 15.73 4.29
CA LEU A 213 -5.33 16.37 3.00
C LEU A 213 -5.62 17.86 3.23
N ASP A 214 -4.67 18.73 2.87
CA ASP A 214 -4.72 20.18 3.14
C ASP A 214 -5.54 21.00 2.12
N THR A 215 -6.05 20.34 1.08
CA THR A 215 -6.64 20.97 -0.10
C THR A 215 -7.94 20.27 -0.44
N CYS A 216 -9.05 20.84 0.05
CA CYS A 216 -10.39 20.34 -0.12
C CYS A 216 -11.33 21.43 -0.65
N TYR A 217 -12.38 21.01 -1.33
CA TYR A 217 -13.36 21.88 -1.98
C TYR A 217 -14.78 21.41 -1.71
N ASN A 218 -15.69 22.38 -1.63
CA ASN A 218 -17.12 22.15 -1.52
C ASN A 218 -17.79 22.40 -2.89
N PHE A 219 -18.48 21.38 -3.39
CA PHE A 219 -19.19 21.40 -4.68
C PHE A 219 -20.72 21.28 -4.50
N THR A 220 -21.24 21.45 -3.28
CA THR A 220 -22.68 21.34 -2.98
C THR A 220 -23.48 22.31 -3.85
N GLY A 221 -24.39 21.77 -4.66
CA GLY A 221 -25.22 22.54 -5.59
C GLY A 221 -24.63 22.80 -6.98
N LEU A 222 -23.45 22.24 -7.29
CA LEU A 222 -22.91 22.23 -8.66
C LEU A 222 -23.42 21.01 -9.43
N PRO A 223 -23.55 21.07 -10.78
CA PRO A 223 -24.09 19.97 -11.57
C PRO A 223 -23.06 18.89 -11.95
N ALA A 224 -21.76 19.21 -11.92
CA ALA A 224 -20.66 18.32 -12.27
C ALA A 224 -19.33 18.83 -11.71
N PHE A 225 -18.35 17.93 -11.61
CA PHE A 225 -16.93 18.26 -11.44
C PHE A 225 -16.27 18.50 -12.81
N ASP A 226 -15.39 19.50 -12.89
CA ASP A 226 -14.68 19.94 -14.10
C ASP A 226 -13.29 20.42 -13.65
N GLY A 227 -12.43 19.46 -13.29
CA GLY A 227 -11.06 19.67 -12.80
C GLY A 227 -10.02 19.01 -13.71
N PRO A 228 -8.73 19.20 -13.43
CA PRO A 228 -7.66 18.77 -14.32
C PRO A 228 -7.51 17.24 -14.37
N GLY A 229 -7.79 16.66 -15.53
CA GLY A 229 -7.44 15.29 -15.92
C GLY A 229 -7.13 15.24 -17.41
N GLY A 230 -6.08 14.53 -17.80
CA GLY A 230 -5.58 14.47 -19.19
C GLY A 230 -5.21 13.05 -19.61
N ALA A 231 -5.08 12.81 -20.91
CA ALA A 231 -4.84 11.47 -21.45
C ALA A 231 -3.38 11.02 -21.35
N THR A 232 -3.18 9.70 -21.26
CA THR A 232 -1.89 8.96 -21.19
C THR A 232 -1.22 9.00 -19.81
N LEU A 233 -1.27 7.86 -19.11
CA LEU A 233 -0.55 7.54 -17.86
C LEU A 233 -0.69 8.57 -16.70
N GLN A 234 -1.70 9.42 -16.77
CA GLN A 234 -2.11 10.32 -15.69
C GLN A 234 -3.14 9.60 -14.81
N PRO A 235 -3.13 9.81 -13.48
CA PRO A 235 -4.26 9.43 -12.63
C PRO A 235 -5.50 10.23 -13.03
N ASP A 236 -6.62 9.55 -13.24
CA ASP A 236 -7.94 10.12 -13.47
C ASP A 236 -8.44 10.90 -12.23
N VAL A 237 -9.53 11.65 -12.36
CA VAL A 237 -10.16 12.42 -11.28
C VAL A 237 -10.40 11.54 -10.05
N ASP A 238 -10.91 10.32 -10.23
CA ASP A 238 -11.14 9.38 -9.11
C ASP A 238 -9.83 8.89 -8.47
N GLN A 239 -8.72 8.84 -9.20
CA GLN A 239 -7.40 8.48 -8.68
C GLN A 239 -6.72 9.69 -8.00
N MET A 240 -7.04 10.92 -8.42
CA MET A 240 -6.50 12.17 -7.86
C MET A 240 -7.30 12.74 -6.68
N MET A 241 -8.58 12.38 -6.55
CA MET A 241 -9.52 13.02 -5.62
C MET A 241 -10.10 12.02 -4.61
N TYR A 242 -10.36 12.48 -3.39
CA TYR A 242 -10.96 11.71 -2.30
C TYR A 242 -12.28 12.33 -1.84
N PHE A 243 -13.37 11.59 -2.01
CA PHE A 243 -14.71 11.94 -1.57
C PHE A 243 -14.88 11.59 -0.09
N VAL A 244 -15.11 12.61 0.75
CA VAL A 244 -15.08 12.46 2.22
C VAL A 244 -16.33 11.77 2.76
N ASP A 245 -17.49 12.07 2.18
CA ASP A 245 -18.79 11.53 2.65
C ASP A 245 -19.06 10.09 2.17
N GLY A 246 -18.14 9.51 1.39
CA GLY A 246 -18.05 8.07 1.12
C GLY A 246 -19.08 7.43 0.17
N ASP A 247 -20.18 8.12 -0.17
CA ASP A 247 -21.31 7.55 -0.92
C ASP A 247 -21.92 8.61 -1.87
N ASP A 248 -21.71 8.43 -3.19
CA ASP A 248 -22.22 9.14 -4.41
C ASP A 248 -22.40 10.68 -4.41
N SER A 249 -22.04 11.35 -3.32
CA SER A 249 -22.31 12.76 -3.09
C SER A 249 -21.01 13.56 -3.14
N PHE A 250 -20.73 14.12 -4.33
CA PHE A 250 -19.56 14.95 -4.64
C PHE A 250 -19.47 16.28 -3.86
N ASN A 251 -20.25 16.44 -2.79
CA ASN A 251 -20.33 17.64 -1.94
C ASN A 251 -18.98 18.08 -1.39
N TYR A 252 -18.15 17.14 -0.93
CA TYR A 252 -16.91 17.40 -0.22
C TYR A 252 -15.81 16.51 -0.79
N VAL A 253 -14.86 17.12 -1.51
CA VAL A 253 -13.80 16.37 -2.20
C VAL A 253 -12.44 17.02 -1.95
N CYS A 254 -11.47 16.20 -1.58
CA CYS A 254 -10.10 16.59 -1.29
C CYS A 254 -9.13 16.08 -2.37
N LEU A 255 -8.06 16.82 -2.62
CA LEU A 255 -6.92 16.34 -3.38
C LEU A 255 -6.27 15.17 -2.60
N ALA A 256 -6.15 13.99 -3.19
CA ALA A 256 -5.70 12.74 -2.55
C ALA A 256 -4.18 12.66 -2.36
N PHE A 257 -3.54 13.81 -2.11
CA PHE A 257 -2.10 13.98 -1.99
C PHE A 257 -1.74 14.75 -0.71
N ALA A 258 -0.63 14.39 -0.08
CA ALA A 258 -0.12 15.06 1.12
C ALA A 258 1.43 15.15 1.14
N ALA A 259 1.96 15.97 2.05
CA ALA A 259 3.40 16.10 2.28
C ALA A 259 3.97 14.92 3.11
N LEU A 260 5.20 14.53 2.80
CA LEU A 260 6.07 13.72 3.65
C LEU A 260 6.87 14.58 4.66
N PRO A 261 7.48 13.98 5.69
CA PRO A 261 8.58 14.60 6.43
C PRO A 261 9.75 15.00 5.50
N GLU A 262 10.51 16.03 5.88
CA GLU A 262 11.63 16.56 5.08
C GLU A 262 12.76 15.55 4.86
N ASP A 263 12.97 14.61 5.80
CA ASP A 263 14.02 13.58 5.75
C ASP A 263 13.57 12.29 5.04
N PHE A 264 12.33 12.23 4.55
CA PHE A 264 11.78 11.02 3.96
C PHE A 264 12.34 10.79 2.54
N PRO A 265 12.91 9.60 2.25
CA PRO A 265 13.85 9.43 1.13
C PRO A 265 13.23 9.30 -0.27
N TYR A 266 11.93 9.01 -0.39
CA TYR A 266 11.24 8.75 -1.66
C TYR A 266 9.77 9.14 -1.60
N THR A 267 9.17 9.41 -2.75
CA THR A 267 7.71 9.54 -2.92
C THR A 267 7.02 8.22 -2.60
N VAL A 268 5.82 8.24 -2.03
CA VAL A 268 4.98 7.05 -1.83
C VAL A 268 3.74 7.16 -2.73
N ILE A 269 3.60 6.30 -3.73
CA ILE A 269 2.43 6.23 -4.61
C ILE A 269 1.39 5.32 -3.97
N GLY A 270 0.32 5.91 -3.46
CA GLY A 270 -0.69 5.19 -2.69
C GLY A 270 -1.65 4.35 -3.53
N ASN A 271 -2.49 3.59 -2.85
CA ASN A 271 -3.55 2.75 -3.40
C ASN A 271 -4.46 3.50 -4.37
N ARG A 272 -4.94 4.70 -4.02
CA ARG A 272 -5.89 5.44 -4.88
C ARG A 272 -5.27 5.85 -6.22
N ALA A 273 -3.98 6.17 -6.26
CA ALA A 273 -3.24 6.41 -7.50
C ALA A 273 -2.94 5.13 -8.32
N GLN A 274 -3.30 3.95 -7.81
CA GLN A 274 -3.19 2.65 -8.47
C GLN A 274 -4.57 1.97 -8.72
N GLN A 275 -5.68 2.59 -8.27
CA GLN A 275 -7.03 2.13 -8.64
C GLN A 275 -7.24 2.25 -10.16
N THR A 276 -8.11 1.42 -10.74
CA THR A 276 -8.35 1.27 -12.20
C THR A 276 -7.12 0.88 -13.06
N VAL A 277 -5.94 0.71 -12.47
CA VAL A 277 -4.69 0.31 -13.15
C VAL A 277 -4.30 -1.10 -12.74
N GLU A 278 -4.01 -1.96 -13.72
CA GLU A 278 -3.33 -3.23 -13.47
C GLU A 278 -1.83 -2.96 -13.32
N VAL A 279 -1.30 -3.11 -12.10
CA VAL A 279 0.12 -2.90 -11.80
C VAL A 279 0.83 -4.26 -11.79
N VAL A 280 1.68 -4.48 -12.79
CA VAL A 280 2.30 -5.79 -13.08
C VAL A 280 3.75 -5.81 -12.62
N TYR A 281 4.01 -6.48 -11.51
CA TYR A 281 5.33 -6.57 -10.88
C TYR A 281 6.18 -7.69 -11.51
N ASP A 282 6.87 -7.39 -12.62
CA ASP A 282 7.82 -8.30 -13.26
C ASP A 282 9.16 -8.31 -12.50
N VAL A 283 9.17 -9.04 -11.38
CA VAL A 283 10.34 -9.21 -10.51
C VAL A 283 11.49 -9.95 -11.24
N GLY A 284 11.18 -10.82 -12.20
CA GLY A 284 12.17 -11.57 -12.97
C GLY A 284 12.86 -10.73 -14.04
N GLY A 285 12.10 -9.89 -14.75
CA GLY A 285 12.60 -8.90 -15.72
C GLY A 285 13.08 -7.58 -15.10
N GLY A 286 12.94 -7.39 -13.79
CA GLY A 286 13.44 -6.22 -13.06
C GLY A 286 12.67 -4.93 -13.38
N LYS A 287 11.35 -5.00 -13.60
CA LYS A 287 10.51 -3.85 -14.00
C LYS A 287 9.10 -3.90 -13.39
N VAL A 288 8.42 -2.76 -13.40
CA VAL A 288 6.96 -2.68 -13.15
C VAL A 288 6.26 -2.23 -14.42
N GLY A 289 5.20 -2.93 -14.80
CA GLY A 289 4.27 -2.51 -15.83
C GLY A 289 3.00 -1.87 -15.24
N PHE A 290 2.35 -1.01 -16.01
CA PHE A 290 1.08 -0.38 -15.68
C PHE A 290 0.16 -0.47 -16.88
N ILE A 291 -1.09 -0.94 -16.70
CA ILE A 291 -2.10 -1.00 -17.77
C ILE A 291 -3.36 -0.26 -17.31
N GLN A 292 -3.72 0.79 -18.04
CA GLN A 292 -4.84 1.68 -17.71
C GLN A 292 -6.19 1.05 -18.06
N GLY A 293 -7.15 1.07 -17.12
CA GLY A 293 -8.50 0.55 -17.32
C GLY A 293 -8.62 -0.98 -17.30
N SER A 294 -7.70 -1.67 -16.62
CA SER A 294 -7.56 -3.15 -16.63
C SER A 294 -7.85 -3.78 -15.25
N CYS A 295 -8.71 -3.17 -14.43
CA CYS A 295 -9.02 -3.58 -13.04
C CYS A 295 -10.52 -3.48 -12.71
#